data_AF-A0A349LNY1-F1
#
_entry.id   AF-A0A349LNY1-F1
#
_cell.length_a   1.000
_cell.length_b   1.000
_cell.length_c   1.000
_cell.angle_alpha   90.00
_cell.angle_beta   90.00
_cell.angle_gamma   90.00
#
_symmetry.space_group_name_H-M   'P 1'
#
loop_
_entity.id
_entity.type
_entity.pdbx_description
1 polymer ?
#
loop_
_entity_poly.entity_id
_entity_poly.type
_entity_poly.pdbx_seq_one_letter_code
_entity_poly.pdbx_strand_id
1 'polypeptide(L)'
;MATKKSPAKKKVATKVVKKAPAKKAANKKPVIKKPAAKKVTKKAVKPASSKAPKVDQHGLEQDDEFYGLYFAKSTTKGLVEVKPCTFSLMYWWKGLLGYSDMIEISKGSNTAILQFESTFGGGYSGETELTEKDVLDLDHIIEVDEEEMLISLYSYVPIPVPEKLVGALSLAVLNINPETRYGSLEICPTENEQGETEHFLRYRTATYLRGIKSGKVEAIESMVTNGAEFFGLALDAMCVNKSIKKWLIS
;
A
#
# COMPACT_ATOMS: atom_id res chain seq x y z
N MET A 1 -43.29 -39.27 -37.37
CA MET A 1 -42.51 -40.52 -37.56
C MET A 1 -41.28 -40.40 -36.66
N ALA A 2 -41.17 -40.99 -35.46
CA ALA A 2 -40.96 -42.43 -35.11
C ALA A 2 -39.88 -43.06 -36.03
N THR A 3 -38.72 -43.57 -35.58
CA THR A 3 -38.39 -44.50 -34.47
C THR A 3 -36.88 -44.42 -34.12
N LYS A 4 -36.40 -44.32 -32.87
CA LYS A 4 -36.27 -45.31 -31.75
C LYS A 4 -35.25 -46.45 -31.98
N LYS A 5 -34.16 -46.49 -31.19
CA LYS A 5 -33.73 -47.61 -30.29
C LYS A 5 -32.28 -47.45 -29.74
N SER A 6 -32.17 -47.34 -28.41
CA SER A 6 -31.10 -47.96 -27.59
C SER A 6 -31.60 -49.37 -27.13
N PRO A 7 -31.09 -50.08 -26.09
CA PRO A 7 -29.78 -50.16 -25.38
C PRO A 7 -29.34 -51.64 -25.03
N ALA A 8 -28.16 -51.86 -24.40
CA ALA A 8 -27.88 -52.96 -23.42
C ALA A 8 -26.48 -52.77 -22.78
N LYS A 9 -26.23 -52.67 -21.46
CA LYS A 9 -26.52 -53.44 -20.21
C LYS A 9 -25.47 -54.53 -19.85
N LYS A 10 -24.83 -54.36 -18.68
CA LYS A 10 -24.63 -55.31 -17.52
C LYS A 10 -23.40 -54.87 -16.71
N LYS A 11 -23.25 -55.00 -15.38
CA LYS A 11 -24.05 -55.46 -14.21
C LYS A 11 -23.23 -55.00 -12.97
N VAL A 12 -23.76 -54.20 -12.03
CA VAL A 12 -24.32 -54.58 -10.71
C VAL A 12 -23.40 -55.39 -9.78
N ALA A 13 -23.06 -54.81 -8.62
CA ALA A 13 -23.22 -55.46 -7.30
C ALA A 13 -23.34 -54.41 -6.16
N THR A 14 -24.50 -54.40 -5.52
CA THR A 14 -24.89 -53.74 -4.27
C THR A 14 -24.42 -54.55 -3.04
N LYS A 15 -24.15 -53.88 -1.90
CA LYS A 15 -24.67 -54.19 -0.53
C LYS A 15 -23.95 -53.35 0.55
N VAL A 16 -24.61 -52.48 1.30
CA VAL A 16 -25.36 -52.67 2.59
C VAL A 16 -24.55 -52.29 3.85
N VAL A 17 -24.94 -51.16 4.45
CA VAL A 17 -25.28 -50.83 5.87
C VAL A 17 -24.58 -51.57 7.04
N LYS A 18 -24.08 -50.78 8.01
CA LYS A 18 -24.30 -50.86 9.49
C LYS A 18 -23.55 -49.69 10.18
N LYS A 19 -24.20 -48.65 10.71
CA LYS A 19 -24.85 -48.47 12.03
C LYS A 19 -23.96 -48.81 13.26
N ALA A 20 -23.73 -47.78 14.09
CA ALA A 20 -22.96 -47.68 15.34
C ALA A 20 -23.41 -48.64 16.47
N PRO A 21 -22.75 -48.71 17.66
CA PRO A 21 -23.04 -47.73 18.73
C PRO A 21 -21.92 -47.43 19.77
N ALA A 22 -22.27 -46.47 20.64
CA ALA A 22 -21.57 -45.79 21.73
C ALA A 22 -21.02 -46.60 22.93
N LYS A 23 -20.18 -45.94 23.75
CA LYS A 23 -20.23 -45.88 25.26
C LYS A 23 -19.08 -44.98 25.78
N LYS A 24 -19.37 -43.82 26.40
CA LYS A 24 -19.72 -43.52 27.82
C LYS A 24 -18.52 -43.17 28.72
N ALA A 25 -18.47 -41.88 29.09
CA ALA A 25 -18.29 -41.28 30.43
C ALA A 25 -17.22 -41.81 31.42
N ALA A 26 -16.44 -40.90 32.01
CA ALA A 26 -16.44 -40.68 33.47
C ALA A 26 -15.52 -39.51 33.91
N ASN A 27 -16.13 -38.55 34.62
CA ASN A 27 -15.52 -37.61 35.56
C ASN A 27 -14.62 -38.32 36.59
N LYS A 28 -13.46 -37.73 36.92
CA LYS A 28 -12.90 -37.71 38.30
C LYS A 28 -12.02 -36.47 38.56
N LYS A 29 -12.58 -35.49 39.28
CA LYS A 29 -11.90 -34.77 40.39
C LYS A 29 -12.55 -35.27 41.70
N PRO A 30 -12.06 -35.02 42.92
CA PRO A 30 -10.76 -34.47 43.38
C PRO A 30 -10.11 -35.38 44.47
N VAL A 31 -8.86 -35.12 44.89
CA VAL A 31 -8.40 -35.54 46.22
C VAL A 31 -7.68 -34.37 46.90
N ILE A 32 -8.29 -33.96 48.02
CA ILE A 32 -7.80 -33.00 49.00
C ILE A 32 -6.83 -33.72 49.95
N LYS A 33 -5.65 -33.14 50.17
CA LYS A 33 -4.91 -33.27 51.44
C LYS A 33 -4.34 -31.91 51.84
N LYS A 34 -4.64 -31.49 53.07
CA LYS A 34 -4.15 -30.34 53.84
C LYS A 34 -3.73 -30.91 55.21
N PRO A 35 -3.02 -30.20 56.12
CA PRO A 35 -1.85 -29.31 56.02
C PRO A 35 -0.63 -29.87 56.82
N ALA A 36 0.58 -29.35 56.60
CA ALA A 36 1.63 -29.35 57.63
C ALA A 36 2.56 -28.13 57.48
N ALA A 37 3.11 -27.66 58.60
CA ALA A 37 3.32 -26.26 58.92
C ALA A 37 4.74 -25.71 58.68
N LYS A 38 4.78 -24.37 58.57
CA LYS A 38 5.85 -23.41 58.93
C LYS A 38 7.23 -23.57 58.29
N LYS A 39 7.55 -22.62 57.39
CA LYS A 39 8.72 -21.75 57.58
C LYS A 39 8.50 -20.39 56.91
N VAL A 40 8.38 -19.36 57.74
CA VAL A 40 8.48 -17.96 57.31
C VAL A 40 9.95 -17.69 57.05
N THR A 41 10.32 -17.53 55.79
CA THR A 41 11.58 -16.89 55.40
C THR A 41 11.23 -15.73 54.49
N LYS A 42 11.51 -14.52 54.97
CA LYS A 42 11.38 -13.24 54.26
C LYS A 42 12.01 -13.39 52.88
N LYS A 43 11.19 -13.41 51.82
CA LYS A 43 11.67 -13.27 50.45
C LYS A 43 11.42 -11.84 50.02
N ALA A 44 12.52 -11.12 49.79
CA ALA A 44 12.53 -9.77 49.27
C ALA A 44 11.55 -9.63 48.10
N VAL A 45 10.73 -8.59 48.17
CA VAL A 45 9.90 -8.14 47.06
C VAL A 45 10.87 -7.78 45.93
N LYS A 46 10.93 -8.63 44.90
CA LYS A 46 11.46 -8.20 43.60
C LYS A 46 10.60 -7.01 43.17
N PRO A 47 11.17 -5.86 42.75
CA PRO A 47 10.38 -4.82 42.13
C PRO A 47 9.64 -5.47 40.97
N ALA A 48 8.33 -5.22 40.91
CA ALA A 48 7.50 -5.65 39.80
C ALA A 48 8.20 -5.18 38.53
N SER A 49 8.63 -6.12 37.69
CA SER A 49 9.01 -5.79 36.32
C SER A 49 7.79 -5.11 35.74
N SER A 50 7.87 -3.80 35.52
CA SER A 50 6.95 -3.12 34.64
C SER A 50 6.91 -3.97 33.37
N LYS A 51 5.71 -4.40 32.97
CA LYS A 51 5.55 -5.00 31.65
C LYS A 51 6.21 -4.02 30.69
N ALA A 52 7.24 -4.48 29.97
CA ALA A 52 7.82 -3.70 28.90
C ALA A 52 6.66 -3.14 28.06
N PRO A 53 6.72 -1.87 27.65
CA PRO A 53 5.73 -1.31 26.75
C PRO A 53 5.43 -2.33 25.65
N LYS A 54 4.15 -2.66 25.43
CA LYS A 54 3.75 -3.57 24.34
C LYS A 54 4.07 -3.00 22.94
N VAL A 55 4.52 -1.75 22.94
CA VAL A 55 4.72 -0.89 21.81
C VAL A 55 6.12 -0.30 21.93
N ASP A 56 6.92 -0.33 20.88
CA ASP A 56 8.28 0.23 20.91
C ASP A 56 8.29 1.77 20.83
N GLN A 57 9.49 2.34 20.75
CA GLN A 57 9.72 3.79 20.66
C GLN A 57 9.10 4.45 19.41
N HIS A 58 8.64 3.65 18.43
CA HIS A 58 8.03 4.11 17.20
C HIS A 58 6.53 3.77 17.09
N GLY A 59 5.88 3.33 18.17
CA GLY A 59 4.47 3.01 18.12
C GLY A 59 4.17 1.63 17.54
N LEU A 60 5.17 0.76 17.36
CA LEU A 60 5.00 -0.57 16.79
C LEU A 60 4.72 -1.62 17.86
N GLU A 61 3.71 -2.46 17.66
CA GLU A 61 3.39 -3.56 18.57
C GLU A 61 4.39 -4.71 18.46
N GLN A 62 4.54 -5.54 19.50
CA GLN A 62 5.48 -6.67 19.53
C GLN A 62 5.31 -7.72 18.42
N ASP A 63 4.13 -7.78 17.80
CA ASP A 63 3.83 -8.65 16.68
C ASP A 63 4.03 -7.99 15.31
N ASP A 64 4.48 -6.73 15.28
CA ASP A 64 4.91 -6.03 14.07
C ASP A 64 6.30 -6.52 13.66
N GLU A 65 6.49 -6.79 12.36
CA GLU A 65 7.76 -7.26 11.80
C GLU A 65 8.92 -6.27 11.98
N PHE A 66 8.59 -4.99 12.21
CA PHE A 66 9.58 -3.94 12.47
C PHE A 66 9.80 -3.64 13.96
N TYR A 67 9.14 -4.37 14.86
CA TYR A 67 9.29 -4.17 16.30
C TYR A 67 10.75 -4.32 16.74
N GLY A 68 11.32 -3.23 17.25
CA GLY A 68 12.71 -3.20 17.73
C GLY A 68 13.78 -3.29 16.64
N LEU A 69 13.43 -3.18 15.35
CA LEU A 69 14.40 -3.00 14.27
C LEU A 69 14.82 -1.52 14.20
N TYR A 70 16.13 -1.31 14.01
CA TYR A 70 16.73 0.01 13.97
C TYR A 70 17.58 0.13 12.72
N PHE A 71 17.22 1.06 11.84
CA PHE A 71 18.04 1.44 10.69
C PHE A 71 18.52 2.87 10.88
N ALA A 72 19.76 3.13 10.47
CA ALA A 72 20.32 4.45 10.48
C ALA A 72 20.86 4.81 9.11
N LYS A 73 20.53 6.02 8.62
CA LYS A 73 21.16 6.60 7.44
C LYS A 73 22.46 7.28 7.88
N SER A 74 23.58 6.92 7.24
CA SER A 74 24.84 7.60 7.48
C SER A 74 24.87 8.91 6.70
N THR A 75 25.06 10.03 7.41
CA THR A 75 25.20 11.36 6.83
C THR A 75 26.57 11.93 7.22
N THR A 76 27.01 12.97 6.53
CA THR A 76 28.23 13.72 6.89
C THR A 76 28.16 14.36 8.28
N LYS A 77 26.96 14.52 8.84
CA LYS A 77 26.70 15.07 10.18
C LYS A 77 26.47 13.98 11.26
N GLY A 78 26.57 12.70 10.90
CA GLY A 78 26.35 11.56 11.79
C GLY A 78 25.25 10.60 11.31
N LEU A 79 24.89 9.65 12.17
CA LEU A 79 23.82 8.69 11.92
C LEU A 79 22.46 9.33 12.23
N VAL A 80 21.53 9.26 11.27
CA VAL A 80 20.12 9.63 11.48
C VAL A 80 19.33 8.34 11.63
N GLU A 81 18.64 8.20 12.77
CA GLU A 81 17.68 7.12 12.99
C GLU A 81 16.55 7.20 11.97
N VAL A 82 16.18 6.07 11.39
CA VAL A 82 15.09 5.98 10.40
C VAL A 82 13.85 5.43 11.09
N LYS A 83 12.76 6.19 11.03
CA LYS A 83 11.46 5.81 11.57
C LYS A 83 10.71 4.82 10.66
N PRO A 84 9.66 4.14 11.16
CA PRO A 84 9.09 2.96 10.48
C PRO A 84 8.50 3.17 9.08
N CYS A 85 7.84 4.29 8.80
CA CYS A 85 7.26 4.50 7.47
C CYS A 85 8.37 4.74 6.44
N THR A 86 9.36 5.56 6.78
CA THR A 86 10.57 5.82 5.98
C THR A 86 11.36 4.53 5.82
N PHE A 87 11.43 3.71 6.87
CA PHE A 87 12.06 2.40 6.80
C PHE A 87 11.35 1.51 5.76
N SER A 88 10.02 1.45 5.80
CA SER A 88 9.22 0.66 4.85
C SER A 88 9.45 1.12 3.42
N LEU A 89 9.51 2.44 3.19
CA LEU A 89 9.84 3.02 1.89
C LEU A 89 11.26 2.67 1.44
N MET A 90 12.25 2.79 2.32
CA MET A 90 13.64 2.43 2.03
C MET A 90 13.78 0.94 1.70
N TYR A 91 13.08 0.08 2.43
CA TYR A 91 13.10 -1.36 2.17
C TYR A 91 12.45 -1.69 0.83
N TRP A 92 11.29 -1.10 0.51
CA TRP A 92 10.67 -1.23 -0.81
C TRP A 92 11.63 -0.79 -1.93
N TRP A 93 12.12 0.45 -1.86
CA TRP A 93 12.92 1.07 -2.92
C TRP A 93 14.31 0.44 -3.09
N LYS A 94 15.05 0.31 -1.99
CA LYS A 94 16.45 -0.17 -2.02
C LYS A 94 16.54 -1.67 -1.84
N GLY A 95 15.76 -2.22 -0.91
CA GLY A 95 15.84 -3.62 -0.52
C GLY A 95 15.22 -4.54 -1.56
N LEU A 96 14.00 -4.24 -2.01
CA LEU A 96 13.28 -5.07 -2.97
C LEU A 96 13.62 -4.70 -4.42
N LEU A 97 13.55 -3.42 -4.78
CA LEU A 97 13.77 -2.99 -6.17
C LEU A 97 15.25 -2.79 -6.52
N GLY A 98 16.14 -2.73 -5.53
CA GLY A 98 17.58 -2.61 -5.75
C GLY A 98 18.04 -1.23 -6.20
N TYR A 99 17.21 -0.19 -6.08
CA TYR A 99 17.56 1.16 -6.48
C TYR A 99 18.55 1.84 -5.53
N SER A 100 19.22 2.87 -6.03
CA SER A 100 20.11 3.73 -5.23
C SER A 100 19.33 4.52 -4.17
N ASP A 101 20.05 4.96 -3.13
CA ASP A 101 19.48 5.77 -2.05
C ASP A 101 19.24 7.21 -2.51
N MET A 102 18.06 7.44 -3.09
CA MET A 102 17.54 8.74 -3.49
C MET A 102 16.53 9.30 -2.48
N ILE A 103 16.39 8.65 -1.31
CA ILE A 103 15.39 9.03 -0.31
C ILE A 103 15.96 10.14 0.55
N GLU A 104 15.38 11.32 0.45
CA GLU A 104 15.72 12.44 1.31
C GLU A 104 14.99 12.29 2.64
N ILE A 105 15.73 12.32 3.76
CA ILE A 105 15.16 12.17 5.10
C ILE A 105 15.41 13.47 5.85
N SER A 106 14.37 14.05 6.45
CA SER A 106 14.52 15.27 7.25
C SER A 106 15.39 15.04 8.48
N LYS A 107 15.95 16.13 9.02
CA LYS A 107 16.89 16.07 10.16
C LYS A 107 16.32 15.34 11.39
N GLY A 108 15.00 15.41 11.60
CA GLY A 108 14.31 14.72 12.70
C GLY A 108 13.76 13.34 12.34
N SER A 109 13.98 12.88 11.10
CA SER A 109 13.37 11.68 10.52
C SER A 109 11.84 11.64 10.67
N ASN A 110 11.17 12.79 10.68
CA ASN A 110 9.70 12.86 10.71
C ASN A 110 9.10 12.80 9.30
N THR A 111 9.90 13.14 8.31
CA THR A 111 9.48 13.19 6.92
C THR A 111 10.57 12.59 6.03
N ALA A 112 10.13 11.95 4.96
CA ALA A 112 11.00 11.50 3.90
C ALA A 112 10.35 11.72 2.53
N ILE A 113 11.19 11.97 1.53
CA ILE A 113 10.75 12.22 0.15
C ILE A 113 11.56 11.30 -0.77
N LEU A 114 10.87 10.64 -1.69
CA LEU A 114 11.46 9.91 -2.80
C LEU A 114 10.89 10.47 -4.11
N GLN A 115 11.76 10.76 -5.06
CA GLN A 115 11.37 11.19 -6.40
C GLN A 115 11.88 10.16 -7.42
N PHE A 116 11.03 9.82 -8.38
CA PHE A 116 11.38 8.92 -9.48
C PHE A 116 10.48 9.16 -10.69
N GLU A 117 10.92 8.70 -11.86
CA GLU A 117 10.21 8.87 -13.12
C GLU A 117 9.63 7.52 -13.57
N SER A 118 8.52 7.57 -14.30
CA SER A 118 8.01 6.42 -15.04
C SER A 118 7.53 6.83 -16.43
N THR A 119 7.29 5.83 -17.27
CA THR A 119 6.75 6.03 -18.61
C THR A 119 5.44 5.26 -18.74
N PHE A 120 4.43 5.91 -19.30
CA PHE A 120 3.14 5.32 -19.60
C PHE A 120 2.94 5.28 -21.11
N GLY A 121 2.58 4.11 -21.64
CA GLY A 121 2.28 3.91 -23.06
C GLY A 121 0.81 3.53 -23.28
N GLY A 122 0.23 3.98 -24.40
CA GLY A 122 -1.12 3.60 -24.80
C GLY A 122 -1.25 2.13 -25.23
N GLY A 123 -2.48 1.61 -25.22
CA GLY A 123 -2.78 0.21 -25.54
C GLY A 123 -3.09 -0.08 -27.02
N TYR A 124 -3.12 -1.37 -27.40
CA TYR A 124 -3.49 -1.85 -28.75
C TYR A 124 -4.99 -2.18 -28.90
N SER A 125 -5.80 -2.09 -27.82
CA SER A 125 -7.16 -2.64 -27.82
C SER A 125 -8.15 -1.89 -28.70
N GLY A 126 -7.82 -0.67 -29.17
CA GLY A 126 -8.77 0.22 -29.85
C GLY A 126 -9.86 0.78 -28.91
N GLU A 127 -9.79 0.45 -27.62
CA GLU A 127 -10.66 0.96 -26.56
C GLU A 127 -10.05 2.15 -25.82
N THR A 128 -8.75 2.42 -26.05
CA THR A 128 -8.00 3.53 -25.47
C THR A 128 -7.81 4.65 -26.50
N GLU A 129 -7.72 5.89 -26.02
CA GLU A 129 -7.47 7.05 -26.87
C GLU A 129 -5.98 7.23 -27.19
N LEU A 130 -5.10 6.86 -26.26
CA LEU A 130 -3.65 6.78 -26.44
C LEU A 130 -3.28 5.49 -27.17
N THR A 131 -2.36 5.63 -28.12
CA THR A 131 -1.82 4.53 -28.93
C THR A 131 -0.45 4.10 -28.42
N GLU A 132 0.07 2.95 -28.88
CA GLU A 132 1.42 2.48 -28.52
C GLU A 132 2.56 3.48 -28.87
N LYS A 133 2.29 4.42 -29.77
CA LYS A 133 3.25 5.47 -30.15
C LYS A 133 3.19 6.68 -29.23
N ASP A 134 2.10 6.84 -28.50
CA ASP A 134 1.91 7.90 -27.53
C ASP A 134 2.57 7.43 -26.22
N VAL A 135 3.71 8.05 -25.90
CA VAL A 135 4.47 7.80 -24.66
C VAL A 135 4.38 9.04 -23.80
N LEU A 136 4.00 8.86 -22.55
CA LEU A 136 3.89 9.93 -21.55
C LEU A 136 4.94 9.68 -20.47
N ASP A 137 5.82 10.65 -20.27
CA ASP A 137 6.73 10.65 -19.13
C ASP A 137 6.00 11.23 -17.92
N LEU A 138 6.13 10.59 -16.76
CA LEU A 138 5.45 10.95 -15.53
C LEU A 138 6.46 11.06 -14.38
N ASP A 139 6.34 12.14 -13.62
CA ASP A 139 7.13 12.36 -12.41
C ASP A 139 6.37 11.88 -11.18
N HIS A 140 7.02 11.13 -10.32
CA HIS A 140 6.43 10.62 -9.09
C HIS A 140 7.18 11.15 -7.88
N ILE A 141 6.41 11.59 -6.89
CA ILE A 141 6.90 11.99 -5.57
C ILE A 141 6.17 11.14 -4.54
N ILE A 142 6.93 10.40 -3.74
CA ILE A 142 6.41 9.76 -2.52
C ILE A 142 6.83 10.59 -1.33
N GLU A 143 5.86 11.05 -0.56
CA GLU A 143 6.05 11.73 0.71
C GLU A 143 5.66 10.82 1.87
N VAL A 144 6.51 10.80 2.89
CA VAL A 144 6.26 10.11 4.15
C VAL A 144 6.04 11.14 5.25
N ASP A 145 4.96 10.95 6.00
CA ASP A 145 4.69 11.63 7.27
C ASP A 145 4.66 10.59 8.39
N GLU A 146 5.67 10.61 9.25
CA GLU A 146 5.81 9.66 10.36
C GLU A 146 4.90 9.96 11.54
N GLU A 147 4.46 11.22 11.70
CA GLU A 147 3.56 11.60 12.79
C GLU A 147 2.15 11.05 12.52
N GLU A 148 1.70 11.21 11.28
CA GLU A 148 0.42 10.66 10.83
C GLU A 148 0.49 9.19 10.42
N MET A 149 1.69 8.62 10.31
CA MET A 149 1.94 7.28 9.76
C MET A 149 1.34 7.15 8.35
N LEU A 150 1.52 8.18 7.53
CA LEU A 150 0.93 8.33 6.20
C LEU A 150 2.03 8.30 5.14
N ILE A 151 1.78 7.59 4.04
CA ILE A 151 2.60 7.65 2.83
C ILE A 151 1.69 8.11 1.70
N SER A 152 2.09 9.17 1.00
CA SER A 152 1.37 9.75 -0.13
C SER A 152 2.18 9.62 -1.40
N LEU A 153 1.57 9.19 -2.49
CA LEU A 153 2.11 9.26 -3.84
C LEU A 153 1.43 10.40 -4.59
N TYR A 154 2.24 11.25 -5.18
CA TYR A 154 1.84 12.26 -6.15
C TYR A 154 2.49 11.91 -7.48
N SER A 155 1.68 11.75 -8.51
CA SER A 155 2.15 11.49 -9.88
C SER A 155 1.78 12.67 -10.74
N TYR A 156 2.72 13.23 -11.48
CA TYR A 156 2.58 14.48 -12.22
C TYR A 156 2.74 14.23 -13.71
N VAL A 157 2.01 15.01 -14.50
CA VAL A 157 2.39 15.29 -15.87
C VAL A 157 3.46 16.40 -15.80
N PRO A 158 4.73 16.16 -16.20
CA PRO A 158 5.86 17.07 -15.99
C PRO A 158 5.91 18.21 -17.02
N ILE A 159 4.75 18.66 -17.49
CA ILE A 159 4.59 19.83 -18.36
C ILE A 159 3.47 20.72 -17.82
N PRO A 160 3.66 22.05 -17.80
CA PRO A 160 2.65 22.96 -17.29
C PRO A 160 1.39 22.92 -18.18
N VAL A 161 0.23 23.03 -17.53
CA VAL A 161 -1.07 23.12 -18.16
C VAL A 161 -1.22 24.48 -18.83
N PRO A 162 -1.46 24.55 -20.16
CA PRO A 162 -1.75 25.80 -20.84
C PRO A 162 -3.04 26.43 -20.30
N GLU A 163 -3.04 27.73 -20.05
CA GLU A 163 -4.19 28.48 -19.50
C GLU A 163 -5.52 28.18 -20.24
N LYS A 164 -5.45 28.15 -21.57
CA LYS A 164 -6.59 27.83 -22.45
C LYS A 164 -7.18 26.42 -22.25
N LEU A 165 -6.45 25.50 -21.61
CA LEU A 165 -6.88 24.13 -21.34
C LEU A 165 -7.37 23.93 -19.90
N VAL A 166 -7.11 24.86 -18.97
CA VAL A 166 -7.49 24.74 -17.55
C VAL A 166 -8.98 24.41 -17.39
N GLY A 167 -9.86 25.10 -18.11
CA GLY A 167 -11.30 24.84 -18.06
C GLY A 167 -11.70 23.45 -18.58
N ALA A 168 -11.08 23.00 -19.67
CA ALA A 168 -11.35 21.68 -20.25
C ALA A 168 -10.84 20.55 -19.33
N LEU A 169 -9.64 20.72 -18.76
CA LEU A 169 -9.07 19.80 -17.79
C LEU A 169 -9.89 19.75 -16.50
N SER A 170 -10.35 20.90 -15.99
CA SER A 170 -11.19 20.97 -14.80
C SER A 170 -12.48 20.16 -14.98
N LEU A 171 -13.12 20.27 -16.15
CA LEU A 171 -14.30 19.49 -16.48
C LEU A 171 -13.97 17.99 -16.58
N ALA A 172 -12.84 17.63 -17.19
CA ALA A 172 -12.41 16.23 -17.28
C ALA A 172 -12.13 15.62 -15.91
N VAL A 173 -11.42 16.35 -15.02
CA VAL A 173 -11.17 15.96 -13.63
C VAL A 173 -12.49 15.74 -12.88
N LEU A 174 -13.46 16.65 -13.02
CA LEU A 174 -14.78 16.51 -12.38
C LEU A 174 -15.54 15.26 -12.84
N ASN A 175 -15.40 14.87 -14.11
CA ASN A 175 -16.06 13.69 -14.65
C ASN A 175 -15.33 12.38 -14.29
N ILE A 176 -14.01 12.42 -14.18
CA ILE A 176 -13.18 11.22 -13.98
C ILE A 176 -13.03 10.88 -12.50
N ASN A 177 -12.85 11.85 -11.61
CA ASN A 177 -12.64 11.60 -10.18
C ASN A 177 -13.73 10.74 -9.49
N PRO A 178 -15.02 10.84 -9.85
CA PRO A 178 -16.04 9.94 -9.31
C PRO A 178 -15.80 8.46 -9.64
N GLU A 179 -15.08 8.18 -10.73
CA GLU A 179 -14.76 6.83 -11.22
C GLU A 179 -13.36 6.35 -10.80
N THR A 180 -12.48 7.25 -10.34
CA THR A 180 -11.14 6.89 -9.87
C THR A 180 -11.22 6.09 -8.57
N ARG A 181 -10.38 5.06 -8.48
CA ARG A 181 -10.22 4.27 -7.25
C ARG A 181 -8.88 4.63 -6.62
N TYR A 182 -8.82 4.63 -5.28
CA TYR A 182 -7.60 4.83 -4.49
C TYR A 182 -7.01 6.25 -4.48
N GLY A 183 -7.49 7.16 -5.32
CA GLY A 183 -6.96 8.53 -5.38
C GLY A 183 -7.83 9.47 -6.21
N SER A 184 -7.30 10.66 -6.45
CA SER A 184 -7.97 11.72 -7.20
C SER A 184 -6.99 12.52 -8.04
N LEU A 185 -7.46 12.96 -9.19
CA LEU A 185 -6.80 13.96 -10.01
C LEU A 185 -7.02 15.35 -9.43
N GLU A 186 -5.98 16.17 -9.51
CA GLU A 186 -5.97 17.54 -9.02
C GLU A 186 -5.21 18.42 -10.02
N ILE A 187 -5.67 19.66 -10.20
CA ILE A 187 -4.89 20.71 -10.86
C ILE A 187 -4.23 21.52 -9.75
N CYS A 188 -2.91 21.40 -9.65
CA CYS A 188 -2.13 22.03 -8.59
C CYS A 188 -1.48 23.32 -9.11
N PRO A 189 -1.77 24.49 -8.52
CA PRO A 189 -1.01 25.70 -8.80
C PRO A 189 0.36 25.65 -8.11
N THR A 190 1.39 26.19 -8.77
CA THR A 190 2.72 26.44 -8.21
C THR A 190 3.25 27.78 -8.76
N GLU A 191 4.19 28.40 -8.05
CA GLU A 191 4.93 29.55 -8.59
C GLU A 191 6.18 29.04 -9.30
N ASN A 192 6.46 29.54 -10.50
CA ASN A 192 7.70 29.29 -11.21
C ASN A 192 8.83 30.22 -10.72
N GLU A 193 10.04 30.06 -11.28
CA GLU A 193 11.20 30.87 -10.89
C GLU A 193 11.01 32.38 -11.13
N GLN A 194 10.09 32.74 -12.02
CA GLN A 194 9.74 34.11 -12.37
C GLN A 194 8.61 34.69 -11.48
N GLY A 195 8.06 33.88 -10.56
CA GLY A 195 6.96 34.26 -9.68
C GLY A 195 5.59 34.23 -10.37
N GLU A 196 5.48 33.61 -11.55
CA GLU A 196 4.22 33.42 -12.25
C GLU A 196 3.56 32.12 -11.78
N THR A 197 2.22 32.13 -11.69
CA THR A 197 1.47 30.92 -11.33
C THR A 197 1.36 29.98 -12.52
N GLU A 198 1.88 28.78 -12.38
CA GLU A 198 1.71 27.67 -13.31
C GLU A 198 0.82 26.59 -12.70
N HIS A 199 0.15 25.84 -13.56
CA HIS A 199 -0.73 24.74 -13.16
C HIS A 199 -0.17 23.41 -13.63
N PHE A 200 -0.20 22.40 -12.78
CA PHE A 200 0.20 21.04 -13.13
C PHE A 200 -0.93 20.07 -12.87
N LEU A 201 -1.12 19.11 -13.77
CA LEU A 201 -2.03 18.00 -13.56
C LEU A 201 -1.30 16.94 -12.73
N ARG A 202 -1.92 16.53 -11.62
CA ARG A 202 -1.40 15.44 -10.79
C ARG A 202 -2.49 14.45 -10.41
N TYR A 203 -2.07 13.23 -10.11
CA TYR A 203 -2.85 12.23 -9.41
C TYR A 203 -2.29 12.01 -8.02
N ARG A 204 -3.16 12.05 -7.01
CA ARG A 204 -2.80 11.87 -5.61
C ARG A 204 -3.45 10.61 -5.06
N THR A 205 -2.66 9.75 -4.43
CA THR A 205 -3.13 8.62 -3.62
C THR A 205 -2.32 8.55 -2.33
N ALA A 206 -2.88 7.95 -1.28
CA ALA A 206 -2.19 7.80 -0.01
C ALA A 206 -2.65 6.55 0.73
N THR A 207 -1.76 6.03 1.58
CA THR A 207 -2.04 4.88 2.45
C THR A 207 -1.56 5.14 3.87
N TYR A 208 -2.40 4.78 4.85
CA TYR A 208 -2.05 4.86 6.26
C TYR A 208 -1.44 3.54 6.71
N LEU A 209 -0.26 3.60 7.32
CA LEU A 209 0.43 2.41 7.84
C LEU A 209 0.07 2.11 9.31
N ARG A 210 -0.81 2.91 9.92
CA ARG A 210 -1.27 2.70 11.30
C ARG A 210 -2.07 1.40 11.42
N GLY A 211 -1.56 0.46 12.22
CA GLY A 211 -2.25 -0.81 12.53
C GLY A 211 -2.14 -1.90 11.46
N ILE A 212 -1.32 -1.71 10.43
CA ILE A 212 -1.03 -2.74 9.41
C ILE A 212 0.12 -3.62 9.92
N LYS A 213 -0.20 -4.87 10.28
CA LYS A 213 0.70 -5.82 10.98
C LYS A 213 1.54 -6.74 10.07
N SER A 214 1.22 -6.81 8.79
CA SER A 214 1.95 -7.61 7.80
C SER A 214 2.09 -6.79 6.51
N GLY A 215 3.30 -6.59 5.99
CA GLY A 215 3.45 -6.10 4.62
C GLY A 215 3.26 -4.59 4.43
N LYS A 216 3.85 -3.75 5.30
CA LYS A 216 3.93 -2.29 5.05
C LYS A 216 4.55 -1.97 3.69
N VAL A 217 5.37 -2.89 3.18
CA VAL A 217 5.96 -2.84 1.84
C VAL A 217 4.95 -3.19 0.75
N GLU A 218 4.15 -4.24 0.94
CA GLU A 218 3.07 -4.60 0.00
C GLU A 218 2.02 -3.48 -0.10
N ALA A 219 1.77 -2.76 1.00
CA ALA A 219 0.90 -1.59 1.00
C ALA A 219 1.49 -0.44 0.15
N ILE A 220 2.80 -0.19 0.25
CA ILE A 220 3.49 0.81 -0.59
C ILE A 220 3.50 0.35 -2.04
N GLU A 221 3.88 -0.89 -2.32
CA GLU A 221 3.89 -1.47 -3.66
C GLU A 221 2.51 -1.40 -4.30
N SER A 222 1.46 -1.83 -3.59
CA SER A 222 0.08 -1.73 -4.06
C SER A 222 -0.35 -0.30 -4.33
N MET A 223 0.02 0.66 -3.46
CA MET A 223 -0.28 2.08 -3.68
C MET A 223 0.42 2.61 -4.94
N VAL A 224 1.70 2.27 -5.13
CA VAL A 224 2.48 2.73 -6.28
C VAL A 224 1.99 2.12 -7.58
N THR A 225 1.83 0.80 -7.62
CA THR A 225 1.38 0.08 -8.82
C THR A 225 -0.04 0.50 -9.21
N ASN A 226 -1.00 0.43 -8.29
CA ASN A 226 -2.37 0.82 -8.61
C ASN A 226 -2.46 2.33 -8.89
N GLY A 227 -1.75 3.16 -8.11
CA GLY A 227 -1.78 4.61 -8.29
C GLY A 227 -1.27 5.03 -9.67
N ALA A 228 -0.14 4.47 -10.12
CA ALA A 228 0.40 4.74 -11.44
C ALA A 228 -0.52 4.23 -12.57
N GLU A 229 -1.08 3.02 -12.42
CA GLU A 229 -2.01 2.45 -13.40
C GLU A 229 -3.30 3.29 -13.52
N PHE A 230 -3.93 3.65 -12.40
CA PHE A 230 -5.13 4.50 -12.41
C PHE A 230 -4.85 5.89 -12.97
N PHE A 231 -3.67 6.45 -12.72
CA PHE A 231 -3.31 7.73 -13.32
C PHE A 231 -3.21 7.61 -14.85
N GLY A 232 -2.52 6.59 -15.36
CA GLY A 232 -2.43 6.33 -16.79
C GLY A 232 -3.80 6.14 -17.46
N LEU A 233 -4.68 5.36 -16.85
CA LEU A 233 -6.07 5.18 -17.33
C LEU A 233 -6.86 6.50 -17.30
N ALA A 234 -6.66 7.33 -16.27
CA ALA A 234 -7.31 8.63 -16.18
C ALA A 234 -6.81 9.58 -17.27
N LEU A 235 -5.51 9.60 -17.55
CA LEU A 235 -4.92 10.38 -18.65
C LEU A 235 -5.45 9.94 -20.01
N ASP A 236 -5.58 8.62 -20.22
CA ASP A 236 -6.22 8.07 -21.42
C ASP A 236 -7.67 8.54 -21.56
N ALA A 237 -8.46 8.43 -20.49
CA ALA A 237 -9.86 8.89 -20.50
C ALA A 237 -9.99 10.41 -20.78
N MET A 238 -9.02 11.23 -20.35
CA MET A 238 -8.99 12.66 -20.69
C MET A 238 -8.72 12.92 -22.17
N CYS A 239 -8.04 12.00 -22.86
CA CYS A 239 -7.65 12.15 -24.26
C CYS A 239 -8.82 12.12 -25.24
N VAL A 240 -10.04 11.76 -24.79
CA VAL A 240 -11.29 11.96 -25.56
C VAL A 240 -11.39 13.43 -26.01
N ASN A 241 -10.88 14.36 -25.20
CA ASN A 241 -10.64 15.72 -25.64
C ASN A 241 -9.31 15.83 -26.41
N LYS A 242 -9.41 15.99 -27.73
CA LYS A 242 -8.24 16.10 -28.64
C LYS A 242 -7.25 17.20 -28.28
N SER A 243 -7.71 18.29 -27.66
CA SER A 243 -6.83 19.37 -27.22
C SER A 243 -6.00 18.98 -26.00
N ILE A 244 -6.58 18.18 -25.09
CA ILE A 244 -5.87 17.60 -23.95
C ILE A 244 -4.88 16.54 -24.45
N LYS A 245 -5.32 15.64 -25.34
CA LYS A 245 -4.42 14.64 -25.95
C LYS A 245 -3.19 15.29 -26.58
N LYS A 246 -3.40 16.34 -27.41
CA LYS A 246 -2.31 17.06 -28.07
C LYS A 246 -1.32 17.69 -27.08
N TRP A 247 -1.81 18.15 -25.93
CA TRP A 247 -0.94 18.70 -24.88
C TRP A 247 -0.17 17.58 -24.15
N LEU A 248 -0.82 16.47 -23.79
CA LEU A 248 -0.16 15.37 -23.09
C LEU A 248 1.02 14.78 -23.89
N ILE A 249 0.92 14.74 -25.23
CA ILE A 249 1.95 14.18 -26.11
C ILE A 249 2.91 15.23 -26.70
N SER A 250 2.91 16.47 -26.18
CA SER A 250 3.64 17.60 -26.79
C SER A 250 5.11 17.65 -26.44
#